data_AF-A0A2I1HWU8-F1
#
_entry.id   AF-A0A2I1HWU8-F1
#
_cell.length_a   1.000
_cell.length_b   1.000
_cell.length_c   1.000
_cell.angle_alpha   90.00
_cell.angle_beta   90.00
_cell.angle_gamma   90.00
#
_symmetry.space_group_name_H-M   'P 1'
#
loop_
_entity.id
_entity.type
_entity.pdbx_description
1 polymer ?
#
loop_
_entity_poly.entity_id
_entity_poly.type
_entity_poly.pdbx_seq_one_letter_code
_entity_poly.pdbx_strand_id
1 'polypeptide(L)'
;KALEAIGYWILNISNSDKSAFQEKLLAHLTPILCIINTQEKSDTTLSTLPSIQNINNKVPSLFIILIILALAKFDYNFEKKLNPKNLTSKHFFEFGEVLAHSVILAKNELKNHKKILESPTSIEEYRTTFPACLVQFYDGLLITLYETKKKIVDQQRKHRKKPLKPLNYEKINKQDGKFGYLEQWQVYVENQNSCHHCKEF
;
A
#
# COMPACT_ATOMS: atom_id res chain seq x y z
N LYS A 1 9.15 9.67 8.57
CA LYS A 1 8.40 9.78 9.85
C LYS A 1 7.96 11.21 10.20
N ALA A 2 8.84 12.17 10.46
CA ALA A 2 8.41 13.56 10.76
C ALA A 2 7.66 14.23 9.60
N LEU A 3 8.29 14.26 8.42
CA LEU A 3 7.68 14.77 7.19
C LEU A 3 6.42 13.98 6.79
N GLU A 4 6.42 12.67 7.05
CA GLU A 4 5.28 11.79 6.80
C GLU A 4 4.06 12.16 7.67
N ALA A 5 4.28 12.42 8.97
CA ALA A 5 3.24 12.89 9.87
C ALA A 5 2.67 14.26 9.44
N ILE A 6 3.55 15.18 9.03
CA ILE A 6 3.15 16.48 8.47
C ILE A 6 2.34 16.30 7.18
N GLY A 7 2.81 15.45 6.25
CA GLY A 7 2.12 15.16 5.00
C GLY A 7 0.72 14.59 5.22
N TYR A 8 0.56 13.69 6.18
CA TYR A 8 -0.74 13.15 6.55
C TYR A 8 -1.67 14.17 7.18
N TRP A 9 -1.14 15.09 7.98
CA TRP A 9 -1.92 16.20 8.53
C TRP A 9 -2.41 17.13 7.42
N ILE A 10 -1.55 17.47 6.45
CA ILE A 10 -1.92 18.28 5.27
C ILE A 10 -3.02 17.57 4.46
N LEU A 11 -2.87 16.27 4.20
CA LEU A 11 -3.87 15.47 3.47
C LEU A 11 -5.21 15.41 4.21
N ASN A 12 -5.19 15.36 5.54
CA ASN A 12 -6.43 15.39 6.32
C ASN A 12 -7.15 16.75 6.20
N ILE A 13 -6.40 17.84 6.11
CA ILE A 13 -6.95 19.19 5.91
C ILE A 13 -7.54 19.33 4.50
N SER A 14 -6.86 18.81 3.47
CA SER A 14 -7.38 18.85 2.09
C SER A 14 -8.70 18.10 1.93
N ASN A 15 -8.93 17.08 2.75
CA ASN A 15 -10.17 16.28 2.73
C ASN A 15 -11.27 16.83 3.66
N SER A 16 -11.03 17.95 4.36
CA SER A 16 -12.02 18.56 5.25
C SER A 16 -12.89 19.60 4.54
N ASP A 17 -14.11 19.83 5.01
CA ASP A 17 -15.02 20.83 4.40
C ASP A 17 -14.65 22.30 4.72
N LYS A 18 -13.47 22.54 5.30
CA LYS A 18 -13.05 23.86 5.81
C LYS A 18 -12.24 24.63 4.77
N SER A 19 -12.87 25.11 3.70
CA SER A 19 -12.22 25.82 2.59
C SER A 19 -11.32 26.99 3.03
N ALA A 20 -11.79 27.83 3.95
CA ALA A 20 -11.00 28.96 4.47
C ALA A 20 -9.71 28.50 5.18
N PHE A 21 -9.73 27.34 5.84
CA PHE A 21 -8.55 26.78 6.49
C PHE A 21 -7.59 26.15 5.47
N GLN A 22 -8.11 25.55 4.40
CA GLN A 22 -7.32 25.04 3.28
C GLN A 22 -6.58 26.17 2.55
N GLU A 23 -7.28 27.25 2.21
CA GLU A 23 -6.69 28.43 1.56
C GLU A 23 -5.60 29.06 2.42
N LYS A 24 -5.86 29.20 3.74
CA LYS A 24 -4.86 29.72 4.68
C LYS A 24 -3.62 28.82 4.76
N LEU A 25 -3.81 27.50 4.83
CA LEU A 25 -2.70 26.55 4.83
C LEU A 25 -1.88 26.67 3.53
N LEU A 26 -2.56 26.74 2.38
CA LEU A 26 -1.92 26.87 1.08
C LEU A 26 -1.14 28.18 0.95
N ALA A 27 -1.69 29.29 1.45
CA ALA A 27 -1.00 30.58 1.47
C ALA A 27 0.28 30.56 2.32
N HIS A 28 0.33 29.77 3.39
CA HIS A 28 1.53 29.59 4.20
C HIS A 28 2.53 28.60 3.59
N LEU A 29 2.07 27.54 2.91
CA LEU A 29 2.94 26.55 2.29
C LEU A 29 3.57 27.04 0.98
N THR A 30 2.87 27.87 0.20
CA THR A 30 3.32 28.31 -1.13
C THR A 30 4.69 29.03 -1.08
N PRO A 31 4.93 29.99 -0.16
CA PRO A 31 6.25 30.61 -0.03
C PRO A 31 7.34 29.61 0.39
N ILE A 32 7.02 28.66 1.28
CA ILE A 32 7.96 27.64 1.76
C ILE A 32 8.39 26.72 0.61
N LEU A 33 7.43 26.27 -0.20
CA LEU A 33 7.68 25.47 -1.41
C LEU A 33 8.57 26.22 -2.42
N CYS A 34 8.32 27.52 -2.61
CA CYS A 34 9.13 28.35 -3.49
C CYS A 34 10.60 28.39 -3.03
N ILE A 35 10.84 28.62 -1.74
CA ILE A 35 12.19 28.65 -1.13
C ILE A 35 12.91 27.32 -1.29
N ILE A 36 12.25 26.21 -0.93
CA ILE A 36 12.87 24.88 -0.98
C ILE A 36 13.27 24.53 -2.42
N ASN A 37 12.40 24.79 -3.39
CA ASN A 37 12.63 24.50 -4.80
C ASN A 37 13.72 25.40 -5.44
N THR A 38 13.95 26.60 -4.91
CA THR A 38 15.07 27.45 -5.34
C THR A 38 16.40 27.03 -4.70
N GLN A 39 16.40 26.63 -3.43
CA GLN A 39 17.60 26.17 -2.72
C GLN A 39 18.12 24.83 -3.24
N GLU A 40 17.25 23.92 -3.70
CA GLU A 40 17.67 22.66 -4.32
C GLU A 40 18.33 22.85 -5.71
N LYS A 41 18.08 24.00 -6.37
CA LYS A 41 18.53 24.28 -7.74
C LYS A 41 19.69 25.27 -7.86
N SER A 42 20.15 25.86 -6.75
CA SER A 42 21.17 26.91 -6.79
C SER A 42 22.37 26.60 -5.90
N ASP A 43 23.47 26.18 -6.52
CA ASP A 43 24.82 26.30 -5.93
C ASP A 43 25.37 27.73 -6.02
N THR A 44 24.57 28.73 -6.40
CA THR A 44 25.09 30.10 -6.52
C THR A 44 24.03 31.17 -6.20
N THR A 45 24.48 32.07 -5.33
CA THR A 45 23.91 33.32 -4.83
C THR A 45 22.92 34.06 -5.74
N LEU A 46 21.77 34.48 -5.20
CA LEU A 46 21.56 35.90 -4.87
C LEU A 46 20.19 36.18 -4.25
N SER A 47 20.24 37.18 -3.38
CA SER A 47 19.19 37.86 -2.65
C SER A 47 18.01 38.31 -3.52
N THR A 48 16.84 37.69 -3.33
CA THR A 48 15.56 38.41 -3.18
C THR A 48 14.48 37.41 -2.81
N LEU A 49 14.30 37.15 -1.52
CA LEU A 49 13.05 36.57 -1.01
C LEU A 49 12.72 37.26 0.31
N PRO A 50 11.43 37.43 0.65
CA PRO A 50 11.02 38.12 1.86
C PRO A 50 11.67 37.42 3.05
N SER A 51 12.45 38.18 3.81
CA SER A 51 13.06 37.70 5.04
C SER A 51 11.95 37.27 5.98
N ILE A 52 11.71 35.96 6.09
CA ILE A 52 11.07 35.41 7.27
C ILE A 52 12.12 35.51 8.37
N GLN A 53 12.19 36.69 8.98
CA GLN A 53 13.04 36.94 10.13
C GLN A 53 12.64 35.96 11.26
N ASN A 54 13.63 35.28 11.83
CA ASN A 54 13.57 34.44 13.02
C ASN A 54 12.72 33.17 12.96
N ILE A 55 13.18 32.17 12.21
CA ILE A 55 12.93 30.78 12.59
C ILE A 55 14.27 30.23 13.09
N ASN A 56 14.34 29.87 14.39
CA ASN A 56 15.45 29.10 14.90
C ASN A 56 15.59 27.83 14.04
N ASN A 57 16.67 27.73 13.26
CA ASN A 57 16.94 26.67 12.27
C ASN A 57 17.12 25.26 12.87
N LYS A 58 16.69 25.03 14.11
CA LYS A 58 16.71 23.70 14.72
C LYS A 58 15.54 22.90 14.17
N VAL A 59 15.88 21.83 13.45
CA VAL A 59 14.91 20.83 12.99
C VAL A 59 14.19 20.28 14.24
N PRO A 60 12.85 20.44 14.34
CA PRO A 60 12.11 19.93 15.47
C PRO A 60 12.18 18.40 15.51
N SER A 61 12.29 17.83 16.72
CA SER A 61 12.28 16.38 16.87
C SER A 61 10.91 15.81 16.49
N LEU A 62 10.88 14.54 16.08
CA LEU A 62 9.63 13.83 15.79
C LEU A 62 8.64 13.92 16.94
N PHE A 63 9.11 13.83 18.19
CA PHE A 63 8.28 13.95 19.38
C PHE A 63 7.57 15.30 19.46
N ILE A 64 8.29 16.41 19.22
CA ILE A 64 7.70 17.76 19.23
C ILE A 64 6.63 17.90 18.14
N ILE A 65 6.90 17.36 16.95
CA ILE A 65 5.93 17.37 15.84
C ILE A 65 4.66 16.59 16.23
N LEU A 66 4.80 15.40 16.81
CA LEU A 66 3.66 14.59 17.24
C LEU A 66 2.83 15.29 18.33
N ILE A 67 3.48 15.98 19.28
CA ILE A 67 2.79 16.78 20.30
C ILE A 67 2.01 17.94 19.66
N ILE A 68 2.60 18.67 18.71
CA ILE A 68 1.92 19.75 17.99
C ILE A 68 0.69 19.20 17.24
N LEU A 69 0.81 18.05 16.59
CA LEU A 69 -0.29 17.40 15.88
C LEU A 69 -1.41 16.96 16.84
N ALA A 70 -1.06 16.40 18.00
CA ALA A 70 -2.03 16.04 19.03
C ALA A 70 -2.78 17.27 19.58
N LEU A 71 -2.07 18.38 19.81
CA LEU A 71 -2.68 19.66 20.22
C LEU A 71 -3.63 20.22 19.15
N ALA A 72 -3.31 19.99 17.86
CA ALA A 72 -4.20 20.30 16.75
C ALA A 72 -5.40 19.33 16.63
N LYS A 73 -5.59 18.42 17.58
CA LYS A 73 -6.62 17.36 17.60
C LYS A 73 -6.54 16.43 16.38
N PHE A 74 -5.35 16.25 15.84
CA PHE A 74 -5.10 15.29 14.78
C PHE A 74 -4.64 13.96 15.37
N ASP A 75 -5.48 12.93 15.23
CA ASP A 75 -5.13 11.57 15.62
C ASP A 75 -4.21 10.95 14.56
N TYR A 76 -2.90 11.10 14.77
CA TYR A 76 -1.90 10.51 13.90
C TYR A 76 -1.66 9.04 14.28
N ASN A 77 -2.42 8.15 13.66
CA ASN A 77 -2.19 6.72 13.78
C ASN A 77 -1.13 6.26 12.77
N PHE A 78 0.04 5.84 13.27
CA PHE A 78 1.12 5.25 12.47
C PHE A 78 0.68 3.98 11.74
N GLU A 79 -0.29 3.25 12.30
CA GLU A 79 -0.89 2.08 11.66
C GLU A 79 -2.11 2.51 10.84
N LYS A 80 -1.88 3.27 9.77
CA LYS A 80 -2.95 3.54 8.79
C LYS A 80 -3.31 2.25 8.06
N LYS A 81 -4.21 1.46 8.65
CA LYS A 81 -5.06 0.57 7.85
C LYS A 81 -5.88 1.46 6.92
N LEU A 82 -5.82 1.16 5.62
CA LEU A 82 -6.75 1.70 4.64
C LEU A 82 -8.17 1.58 5.20
N ASN A 83 -8.87 2.72 5.34
CA ASN A 83 -10.27 2.69 5.72
C ASN A 83 -11.09 2.30 4.49
N PRO A 84 -11.71 1.10 4.45
CA PRO A 84 -12.43 0.64 3.27
C PRO A 84 -13.62 1.54 2.92
N LYS A 85 -14.14 2.32 3.87
CA LYS A 85 -15.24 3.27 3.63
C LYS A 85 -14.84 4.47 2.76
N ASN A 86 -13.54 4.76 2.68
CA ASN A 86 -13.01 5.88 1.90
C ASN A 86 -12.50 5.43 0.53
N LEU A 87 -12.63 4.14 0.20
CA LEU A 87 -12.20 3.58 -1.08
C LEU A 87 -13.34 3.64 -2.09
N THR A 88 -13.01 4.07 -3.31
CA THR A 88 -13.89 4.11 -4.47
C THR A 88 -13.45 3.04 -5.48
N SER A 89 -14.30 2.72 -6.46
CA SER A 89 -13.95 1.81 -7.56
C SER A 89 -12.66 2.22 -8.27
N LYS A 90 -12.42 3.53 -8.44
CA LYS A 90 -11.21 4.08 -9.06
C LYS A 90 -9.94 3.66 -8.32
N HIS A 91 -9.94 3.69 -6.99
CA HIS A 91 -8.76 3.28 -6.20
C HIS A 91 -8.43 1.80 -6.36
N PHE A 92 -9.43 0.94 -6.50
CA PHE A 92 -9.18 -0.48 -6.78
C PHE A 92 -8.62 -0.71 -8.18
N PHE A 93 -9.09 0.07 -9.16
CA PHE A 93 -8.53 0.04 -10.52
C PHE A 93 -7.07 0.49 -10.55
N GLU A 94 -6.76 1.66 -9.96
CA GLU A 94 -5.40 2.20 -9.84
C GLU A 94 -4.46 1.21 -9.12
N PHE A 95 -4.95 0.58 -8.04
CA PHE A 95 -4.19 -0.48 -7.36
C PHE A 95 -3.91 -1.67 -8.29
N GLY A 96 -4.89 -2.08 -9.10
CA GLY A 96 -4.73 -3.13 -10.10
C GLY A 96 -3.66 -2.81 -11.15
N GLU A 97 -3.63 -1.57 -11.65
CA GLU A 97 -2.59 -1.11 -12.58
C GLU A 97 -1.19 -1.15 -11.94
N VAL A 98 -1.05 -0.62 -10.72
CA VAL A 98 0.22 -0.65 -9.97
C VAL A 98 0.69 -2.07 -9.72
N LEU A 99 -0.23 -2.98 -9.36
CA LEU A 99 0.07 -4.38 -9.15
C LEU A 99 0.56 -5.04 -10.46
N ALA A 100 -0.14 -4.80 -11.57
CA ALA A 100 0.24 -5.33 -12.88
C ALA A 100 1.63 -4.85 -13.32
N HIS A 101 1.92 -3.56 -13.18
CA HIS A 101 3.24 -3.00 -13.49
C HIS A 101 4.34 -3.63 -12.62
N SER A 102 4.08 -3.84 -11.33
CA SER A 102 5.02 -4.49 -10.42
C SER A 102 5.35 -5.92 -10.87
N VAL A 103 4.35 -6.67 -11.35
CA VAL A 103 4.54 -8.02 -11.89
C VAL A 103 5.34 -8.00 -13.19
N ILE A 104 5.05 -7.06 -14.09
CA ILE A 104 5.78 -6.89 -15.35
C ILE A 104 7.27 -6.60 -15.07
N LEU A 105 7.58 -5.75 -14.09
CA LEU A 105 8.96 -5.46 -13.70
C LEU A 105 9.68 -6.70 -13.14
N ALA A 106 8.97 -7.53 -12.37
CA ALA A 106 9.49 -8.79 -11.83
C ALA A 106 9.62 -9.91 -12.88
N LYS A 107 9.26 -9.67 -14.15
CA LYS A 107 9.29 -10.69 -15.22
C LYS A 107 10.65 -11.36 -15.39
N ASN A 108 11.74 -10.60 -15.24
CA ASN A 108 13.09 -11.16 -15.38
C ASN A 108 13.43 -12.11 -14.23
N GLU A 109 13.00 -11.80 -13.01
CA GLU A 109 13.15 -12.69 -11.85
C GLU A 109 12.37 -14.00 -12.06
N LEU A 110 11.15 -13.89 -12.59
CA LEU A 110 10.33 -15.07 -12.94
C LEU A 110 10.96 -15.94 -14.03
N LYS A 111 11.58 -15.32 -15.04
CA LYS A 111 12.32 -16.06 -16.08
C LYS A 111 13.50 -16.83 -15.50
N ASN A 112 14.25 -16.22 -14.58
CA ASN A 112 15.41 -16.85 -13.96
C ASN A 112 15.02 -18.08 -13.13
N HIS A 113 13.84 -18.07 -12.53
CA HIS A 113 13.32 -19.17 -11.71
C HIS A 113 12.29 -20.05 -12.43
N LYS A 114 12.21 -19.99 -13.77
CA LYS A 114 11.23 -20.72 -14.58
C LYS A 114 11.14 -22.21 -14.23
N LYS A 115 12.28 -22.89 -14.07
CA LYS A 115 12.32 -24.33 -13.73
C LYS A 115 11.68 -24.65 -12.39
N ILE A 116 11.84 -23.75 -11.40
CA ILE A 116 11.25 -23.88 -10.07
C ILE A 116 9.73 -23.65 -10.14
N LEU A 117 9.28 -22.73 -10.99
CA LEU A 117 7.85 -22.47 -11.20
C LEU A 117 7.15 -23.61 -11.95
N GLU A 118 7.81 -24.25 -12.92
CA GLU A 118 7.25 -25.38 -13.69
C GLU A 118 7.20 -26.67 -12.86
N SER A 119 8.16 -26.86 -11.96
CA SER A 119 8.32 -28.08 -11.19
C SER A 119 8.86 -27.79 -9.77
N PRO A 120 8.05 -27.16 -8.90
CA PRO A 120 8.44 -26.88 -7.52
C PRO A 120 8.49 -28.16 -6.69
N THR A 121 9.45 -28.25 -5.77
CA THR A 121 9.58 -29.37 -4.83
C THR A 121 8.56 -29.25 -3.68
N SER A 122 8.06 -28.05 -3.41
CA SER A 122 7.04 -27.80 -2.40
C SER A 122 6.19 -26.55 -2.72
N ILE A 123 5.04 -26.42 -2.07
CA ILE A 123 4.17 -25.25 -2.22
C ILE A 123 4.83 -23.96 -1.70
N GLU A 124 5.67 -24.07 -0.67
CA GLU A 124 6.39 -22.93 -0.12
C GLU A 124 7.45 -22.45 -1.11
N GLU A 125 8.20 -23.38 -1.71
CA GLU A 125 9.18 -23.05 -2.75
C GLU A 125 8.53 -22.37 -3.95
N TYR A 126 7.37 -22.88 -4.39
CA TYR A 126 6.57 -22.25 -5.44
C TYR A 126 6.20 -20.81 -5.04
N ARG A 127 5.64 -20.63 -3.83
CA ARG A 127 5.17 -19.33 -3.34
C ARG A 127 6.30 -18.32 -3.15
N THR A 128 7.45 -18.71 -2.60
CA THR A 128 8.61 -17.83 -2.39
C THR A 128 9.28 -17.41 -3.71
N THR A 129 9.00 -18.13 -4.80
CA THR A 129 9.52 -17.81 -6.13
C THR A 129 8.70 -16.72 -6.84
N PHE A 130 7.48 -16.43 -6.38
CA PHE A 130 6.66 -15.34 -6.93
C PHE A 130 7.16 -13.96 -6.49
N PRO A 131 6.83 -12.91 -7.27
CA PRO A 131 7.13 -11.54 -6.88
C PRO A 131 6.42 -11.22 -5.57
N ALA A 132 7.15 -10.60 -4.64
CA ALA A 132 6.66 -10.33 -3.30
C ALA A 132 5.33 -9.56 -3.28
N CYS A 133 5.09 -8.68 -4.26
CA CYS A 133 3.83 -7.94 -4.38
C CYS A 133 2.61 -8.85 -4.56
N LEU A 134 2.72 -9.93 -5.35
CA LEU A 134 1.63 -10.89 -5.56
C LEU A 134 1.41 -11.76 -4.32
N VAL A 135 2.50 -12.22 -3.71
CA VAL A 135 2.44 -13.03 -2.49
C VAL A 135 1.73 -12.25 -1.38
N GLN A 136 2.16 -11.00 -1.14
CA GLN A 136 1.55 -10.16 -0.10
C GLN A 136 0.09 -9.80 -0.41
N PHE A 137 -0.25 -9.56 -1.67
CA PHE A 137 -1.63 -9.30 -2.08
C PHE A 137 -2.54 -10.50 -1.74
N TYR A 138 -2.14 -11.72 -2.13
CA TYR A 138 -2.94 -12.90 -1.87
C TYR A 138 -2.97 -13.27 -0.39
N ASP A 139 -1.87 -13.12 0.35
CA ASP A 139 -1.87 -13.31 1.80
C ASP A 139 -2.88 -12.40 2.47
N GLY A 140 -2.84 -11.10 2.16
CA GLY A 140 -3.75 -10.10 2.72
C GLY A 140 -5.21 -10.44 2.42
N LEU A 141 -5.50 -10.86 1.17
CA LEU A 141 -6.84 -11.26 0.75
C LEU A 141 -7.33 -12.51 1.49
N LEU A 142 -6.55 -13.60 1.46
CA LEU A 142 -6.91 -14.90 2.02
C LEU A 142 -7.04 -14.85 3.54
N ILE A 143 -6.08 -14.23 4.23
CA ILE A 143 -6.13 -14.05 5.69
C ILE A 143 -7.39 -13.28 6.08
N THR A 144 -7.68 -12.16 5.40
CA THR A 144 -8.85 -11.33 5.70
C THR A 144 -10.16 -12.11 5.50
N LEU A 145 -10.29 -12.86 4.40
CA LEU A 145 -11.46 -13.68 4.14
C LEU A 145 -11.63 -14.79 5.19
N TYR A 146 -10.55 -15.48 5.54
CA TYR A 146 -10.58 -16.57 6.51
C TYR A 146 -10.95 -16.08 7.91
N GLU A 147 -10.31 -15.01 8.38
CA GLU A 147 -10.61 -14.39 9.67
C GLU A 147 -12.06 -13.91 9.75
N THR A 148 -12.57 -13.31 8.67
CA THR A 148 -13.95 -12.83 8.60
C THR A 148 -14.94 -14.00 8.67
N LYS A 149 -14.72 -15.06 7.88
CA LYS A 149 -15.54 -16.27 7.92
C LYS A 149 -15.53 -16.91 9.31
N LYS A 150 -14.37 -16.98 9.96
CA LYS A 150 -14.25 -17.52 11.30
C LYS A 150 -15.05 -16.69 12.31
N LYS A 151 -14.94 -15.35 12.29
CA LYS A 151 -15.70 -14.47 13.20
C LYS A 151 -17.19 -14.76 13.14
N ILE A 152 -17.75 -14.95 11.93
CA ILE A 152 -19.15 -15.31 11.73
C ILE A 152 -19.47 -16.69 12.34
N VAL A 153 -18.65 -17.70 12.07
CA VAL A 153 -18.84 -19.06 12.60
C VAL A 153 -18.75 -19.10 14.12
N ASP A 154 -17.79 -18.40 14.71
CA ASP A 154 -17.59 -18.34 16.15
C ASP A 154 -18.76 -17.63 16.84
N GLN A 155 -19.28 -16.55 16.24
CA GLN A 155 -20.50 -15.89 16.71
C GLN A 155 -21.69 -16.87 16.70
N GLN A 156 -21.92 -17.59 15.60
CA GLN A 156 -22.99 -18.58 15.50
C GLN A 156 -22.85 -19.72 16.53
N ARG A 157 -21.62 -20.17 16.82
CA ARG A 157 -21.36 -21.20 17.83
C ARG A 157 -21.61 -20.71 19.24
N LYS A 158 -21.25 -19.46 19.53
CA LYS A 158 -21.54 -18.79 20.80
C LYS A 158 -23.05 -18.77 21.06
N HIS A 159 -23.85 -18.41 20.06
CA HIS A 159 -25.32 -18.47 20.15
C HIS A 159 -25.84 -19.90 20.42
N ARG A 160 -25.16 -20.92 19.89
CA ARG A 160 -25.53 -22.34 20.05
C ARG A 160 -24.87 -23.03 21.26
N LYS A 161 -24.19 -22.29 22.15
CA LYS A 161 -23.42 -22.82 23.30
C LYS A 161 -22.44 -23.95 22.91
N LYS A 162 -21.86 -23.89 21.71
CA LYS A 162 -20.85 -24.85 21.24
C LYS A 162 -19.44 -24.30 21.44
N PRO A 163 -18.43 -25.15 21.69
CA PRO A 163 -17.05 -24.71 21.86
C PRO A 163 -16.49 -24.05 20.59
N LEU A 164 -15.70 -23.01 20.81
CA LEU A 164 -14.93 -22.30 19.78
C LEU A 164 -13.91 -23.26 19.18
N LYS A 165 -13.68 -23.19 17.87
CA LYS A 165 -12.58 -23.93 17.23
C LYS A 165 -11.38 -22.98 17.06
N PRO A 166 -10.15 -23.41 17.42
CA PRO A 166 -8.96 -22.58 17.23
C PRO A 166 -8.69 -22.33 15.74
N LEU A 167 -8.02 -21.20 15.45
CA LEU A 167 -7.52 -20.90 14.10
C LEU A 167 -6.45 -21.91 13.78
N ASN A 168 -6.58 -22.59 12.64
CA ASN A 168 -5.50 -23.40 12.09
C ASN A 168 -5.11 -22.79 10.75
N TYR A 169 -4.06 -21.97 10.77
CA TYR A 169 -3.52 -21.29 9.60
C TYR A 169 -2.87 -22.28 8.60
N GLU A 170 -2.44 -23.46 9.05
CA GLU A 170 -1.93 -24.52 8.17
C GLU A 170 -3.01 -25.09 7.23
N LYS A 171 -4.30 -24.91 7.56
CA LYS A 171 -5.41 -25.29 6.68
C LYS A 171 -5.65 -24.30 5.55
N ILE A 172 -5.17 -23.06 5.66
CA ILE A 172 -5.22 -22.08 4.58
C ILE A 172 -4.33 -22.59 3.44
N ASN A 173 -3.06 -22.86 3.76
CA ASN A 173 -2.07 -23.41 2.82
C ASN A 173 -2.47 -24.77 2.19
N LYS A 174 -3.30 -25.57 2.86
CA LYS A 174 -3.81 -26.86 2.33
C LYS A 174 -5.06 -26.74 1.47
N GLN A 175 -5.87 -25.69 1.65
CA GLN A 175 -7.03 -25.41 0.78
C GLN A 175 -6.65 -24.59 -0.45
N ASP A 176 -5.49 -23.93 -0.43
CA ASP A 176 -4.92 -23.17 -1.56
C ASP A 176 -4.53 -24.05 -2.76
N GLY A 177 -4.38 -25.37 -2.58
CA GLY A 177 -4.29 -26.32 -3.69
C GLY A 177 -5.60 -26.49 -4.48
N LYS A 178 -6.73 -25.93 -4.01
CA LYS A 178 -8.06 -25.98 -4.68
C LYS A 178 -8.56 -24.64 -5.18
N PHE A 179 -7.97 -23.51 -4.76
CA PHE A 179 -8.28 -22.21 -5.36
C PHE A 179 -7.32 -22.00 -6.53
N GLY A 180 -7.88 -21.91 -7.75
CA GLY A 180 -7.19 -22.03 -9.04
C GLY A 180 -6.20 -20.92 -9.39
N TYR A 181 -5.27 -20.59 -8.49
CA TYR A 181 -4.06 -19.83 -8.80
C TYR A 181 -3.20 -20.56 -9.84
N LEU A 182 -3.21 -21.90 -9.79
CA LEU A 182 -2.52 -22.77 -10.72
C LEU A 182 -3.18 -22.72 -12.11
N GLU A 183 -4.52 -22.87 -12.19
CA GLU A 183 -5.22 -22.85 -13.48
C GLU A 183 -5.22 -21.48 -14.16
N GLN A 184 -5.40 -20.38 -13.42
CA GLN A 184 -5.46 -19.04 -14.04
C GLN A 184 -4.10 -18.56 -14.55
N TRP A 185 -2.99 -18.90 -13.89
CA TRP A 185 -1.65 -18.56 -14.37
C TRP A 185 -1.16 -19.51 -15.46
N GLN A 186 -1.49 -20.79 -15.39
CA GLN A 186 -1.17 -21.74 -16.45
C GLN A 186 -1.88 -21.36 -17.76
N VAL A 187 -3.16 -20.92 -17.70
CA VAL A 187 -3.88 -20.34 -18.84
C VAL A 187 -3.24 -19.04 -19.35
N TYR A 188 -2.74 -18.16 -18.47
CA TYR A 188 -2.04 -16.93 -18.90
C TYR A 188 -0.70 -17.23 -19.59
N VAL A 189 0.07 -18.19 -19.08
CA VAL A 189 1.35 -18.62 -19.66
C VAL A 189 1.14 -19.38 -20.98
N GLU A 190 0.11 -20.23 -21.06
CA GLU A 190 -0.27 -20.93 -22.31
C GLU A 190 -0.75 -19.95 -23.39
N ASN A 191 -1.53 -18.92 -23.04
CA ASN A 191 -1.95 -17.89 -23.99
C ASN A 191 -0.80 -16.99 -24.48
N GLN A 192 0.27 -16.82 -23.68
CA GLN A 192 1.48 -16.11 -24.11
C GLN A 192 2.36 -16.97 -25.05
N ASN A 193 2.38 -18.29 -24.86
CA ASN A 193 3.10 -19.22 -25.75
C ASN A 193 2.32 -19.57 -27.03
N SER A 194 0.99 -19.41 -27.03
CA SER A 194 0.12 -19.54 -28.20
C SER A 194 0.23 -18.35 -29.17
N CYS A 195 0.81 -17.22 -28.74
CA CYS A 195 0.89 -16.01 -29.54
C CYS A 195 2.15 -15.97 -30.44
N HIS A 196 2.56 -17.12 -30.98
CA HIS A 196 3.56 -17.22 -32.04
C HIS A 196 2.96 -17.29 -33.46
N HIS A 197 1.63 -17.15 -33.57
CA HIS A 197 0.90 -17.17 -34.85
C HIS A 197 0.09 -15.91 -35.20
N CYS A 198 0.27 -14.81 -34.47
CA CYS A 198 -0.18 -13.49 -34.92
C CYS A 198 1.04 -12.62 -35.26
N LYS A 199 1.80 -13.07 -36.26
CA LYS A 199 2.47 -12.16 -37.19
C LYS A 199 1.44 -11.86 -38.29
N GLU A 200 1.33 -10.59 -38.65
CA GLU A 200 0.41 -10.03 -39.67
C GLU A 200 -1.02 -9.75 -39.14
N PHE A 201 -1.20 -8.59 -38.50
CA PHE A 201 -1.81 -7.38 -39.07
C PHE A 201 -1.78 -6.24 -38.04
#